data_AF-A0A142YL50-F1
#
_entry.id   AF-A0A142YL50-F1
#
_cell.length_a   1.000
_cell.length_b   1.000
_cell.length_c   1.000
_cell.angle_alpha   90.00
_cell.angle_beta   90.00
_cell.angle_gamma   90.00
#
_symmetry.space_group_name_H-M   'P 1'
#
loop_
_entity.id
_entity.type
_entity.pdbx_description
1 polymer ?
#
loop_
_entity_poly.entity_id
_entity_poly.type
_entity_poly.pdbx_seq_one_letter_code
_entity_poly.pdbx_strand_id
1 'polypeptide(L)'
;MKRFLKRFLKWTAIAAGLLLAAFLLWSAAYTWTTGRRLEARLAAIRQAGEPISIADFAVATIPPESNADALLEAAATDVEAVEKGLLALHPKSGRPTWPIKSGEEVPLEEVFRSHPRAVPQLLEAAERSDYEHAFDDAATTALLTDRLIQQSRKHRAAVRVLESWSMLRLARGEGDEALAAAVASLKLSRHWGRDPGFISSLTAIACSRVSAASAARVLEAAGVSVSEDGRRALDAELARHDDGELLRRGLKTERAYALTSVAEMSASIFWLRGWMRNNLTVMFLDLFDEELAKADLGPRKSRGSWSVPSPALNRLWHPLKLLAELLRPATQSFHEAAAVHRAAARALRVLNALQAHVPPDGDAPPDLEALGLPRETTLDPFTDEPLQVRKRPEGWLVYSVGKDLVDDGGELERDRDVGFGPPAIEP
;
A
#
# COMPACT_ATOMS: atom_id res chain seq x y z
N MET A 1 36.63 65.12 -9.86
CA MET A 1 35.58 64.10 -10.08
C MET A 1 36.10 62.79 -10.71
N LYS A 2 36.69 62.78 -11.91
CA LYS A 2 37.13 61.54 -12.60
C LYS A 2 38.14 60.66 -11.82
N ARG A 3 39.10 61.25 -11.09
CA ARG A 3 40.08 60.50 -10.29
C ARG A 3 39.46 59.81 -9.06
N PHE A 4 38.50 60.47 -8.41
CA PHE A 4 37.78 59.92 -7.26
C PHE A 4 36.92 58.72 -7.66
N LEU A 5 36.16 58.85 -8.75
CA LEU A 5 35.31 57.76 -9.27
C LEU A 5 36.13 56.51 -9.63
N LYS A 6 37.28 56.68 -10.31
CA LYS A 6 38.19 55.56 -10.63
C LYS A 6 38.72 54.85 -9.38
N ARG A 7 39.07 55.60 -8.34
CA ARG A 7 39.57 55.04 -7.07
C ARG A 7 38.46 54.29 -6.34
N PHE A 8 37.24 54.86 -6.28
CA PHE A 8 36.08 54.22 -5.68
C PHE A 8 35.76 52.89 -6.38
N LEU A 9 35.59 52.90 -7.71
CA LEU A 9 35.31 51.69 -8.50
C LEU A 9 36.38 50.60 -8.30
N LYS A 10 37.67 50.97 -8.24
CA LYS A 10 38.75 50.03 -7.96
C LYS A 10 38.60 49.34 -6.60
N TRP A 11 38.36 50.11 -5.54
CA TRP A 11 38.19 49.55 -4.19
C TRP A 11 36.91 48.74 -4.05
N THR A 12 35.81 49.17 -4.65
CA THR A 12 34.56 48.41 -4.70
C THR A 12 34.76 47.07 -5.42
N ALA A 13 35.47 47.06 -6.55
CA ALA A 13 35.77 45.81 -7.27
C ALA A 13 36.66 44.86 -6.45
N ILE A 14 37.69 45.38 -5.76
CA ILE A 14 38.54 44.57 -4.87
C ILE A 14 37.72 44.00 -3.71
N ALA A 15 36.90 44.82 -3.05
CA ALA A 15 36.04 44.39 -1.96
C ALA A 15 35.03 43.32 -2.42
N ALA A 16 34.40 43.53 -3.57
CA ALA A 16 33.49 42.55 -4.17
C ALA A 16 34.21 41.23 -4.51
N GLY A 17 35.43 41.30 -5.05
CA GLY A 17 36.25 40.11 -5.33
C GLY A 17 36.63 39.34 -4.07
N LEU A 18 37.01 40.03 -3.00
CA LEU A 18 37.31 39.41 -1.70
C LEU A 18 36.07 38.77 -1.06
N LEU A 19 34.93 39.45 -1.12
CA LEU A 19 33.65 38.90 -0.62
C LEU A 19 33.24 37.66 -1.41
N LEU A 20 33.39 37.68 -2.74
CA LEU A 20 33.11 36.52 -3.57
C LEU A 20 34.05 35.35 -3.24
N ALA A 21 35.36 35.60 -3.11
CA ALA A 21 36.32 34.56 -2.74
C ALA A 21 36.01 33.96 -1.36
N ALA A 22 35.72 34.80 -0.37
CA ALA A 22 35.31 34.35 0.97
C ALA A 22 34.02 33.51 0.93
N PHE A 23 33.02 33.95 0.15
CA PHE A 23 31.78 33.21 -0.05
C PHE A 23 32.02 31.85 -0.72
N LEU A 24 32.86 31.78 -1.74
CA LEU A 24 33.19 30.52 -2.41
C LEU A 24 33.92 29.54 -1.48
N LEU A 25 34.89 30.02 -0.69
CA LEU A 25 35.58 29.21 0.31
C LEU A 25 34.62 28.70 1.40
N TRP A 26 33.75 29.58 1.90
CA TRP A 26 32.71 29.21 2.86
C TRP A 26 31.76 28.16 2.25
N SER A 27 31.28 28.37 1.03
CA SER A 27 30.38 27.46 0.32
C SER A 27 31.03 26.09 0.08
N ALA A 28 32.31 26.05 -0.28
CA ALA A 28 33.07 24.81 -0.44
C ALA A 28 33.24 24.06 0.89
N ALA A 29 33.65 24.76 1.95
CA ALA A 29 33.78 24.18 3.28
C ALA A 29 32.43 23.66 3.81
N TYR A 30 31.35 24.42 3.61
CA TYR A 30 30.01 24.04 4.02
C TYR A 30 29.45 22.87 3.19
N THR A 31 29.77 22.82 1.90
CA THR A 31 29.45 21.66 1.04
C THR A 31 30.18 20.41 1.53
N TRP A 32 31.44 20.53 1.92
CA TRP A 32 32.21 19.41 2.46
C TRP A 32 31.64 18.90 3.79
N THR A 33 31.31 19.79 4.73
CA THR A 33 30.74 19.38 6.03
C THR A 33 29.36 18.74 5.88
N THR A 34 28.46 19.36 5.10
CA THR A 34 27.13 18.80 4.81
C THR A 34 27.22 17.49 4.02
N GLY A 35 28.19 17.36 3.12
CA GLY A 35 28.46 16.13 2.37
C GLY A 35 28.90 14.98 3.26
N ARG A 36 29.80 15.22 4.22
CA ARG A 36 30.21 14.18 5.19
C ARG A 36 29.05 13.73 6.07
N ARG A 37 28.19 14.66 6.51
CA ARG A 37 26.97 14.32 7.26
C ARG A 37 26.02 13.48 6.42
N LEU A 38 25.75 13.87 5.17
CA LEU A 38 24.88 13.13 4.27
C LEU A 38 25.42 11.72 4.01
N GLU A 39 26.70 11.58 3.66
CA GLU A 39 27.29 10.27 3.41
C GLU A 39 27.28 9.37 4.64
N ALA A 40 27.51 9.91 5.84
CA ALA A 40 27.38 9.12 7.07
C ALA A 40 25.96 8.55 7.23
N ARG A 41 24.93 9.35 6.91
CA ARG A 41 23.52 8.89 6.95
C ARG A 41 23.23 7.86 5.87
N LEU A 42 23.64 8.10 4.62
CA LEU A 42 23.45 7.15 3.53
C LEU A 42 24.21 5.84 3.78
N ALA A 43 25.41 5.89 4.34
CA ALA A 43 26.18 4.72 4.71
C ALA A 43 25.47 3.87 5.77
N ALA A 44 24.85 4.49 6.78
CA ALA A 44 24.06 3.78 7.77
C ALA A 44 22.86 3.05 7.14
N ILE A 45 22.16 3.70 6.19
CA ILE A 45 21.03 3.10 5.46
C ILE A 45 21.52 1.91 4.59
N ARG A 46 22.63 2.07 3.86
CA ARG A 46 23.25 0.98 3.09
C ARG A 46 23.66 -0.18 3.99
N GLN A 47 24.24 0.10 5.16
CA GLN A 47 24.65 -0.93 6.13
C GLN A 47 23.45 -1.71 6.68
N ALA A 48 22.28 -1.07 6.79
CA ALA A 48 21.03 -1.73 7.14
C ALA A 48 20.40 -2.54 5.99
N GLY A 49 21.01 -2.55 4.79
CA GLY A 49 20.49 -3.23 3.61
C GLY A 49 19.27 -2.56 2.99
N GLU A 50 19.05 -1.27 3.27
CA GLU A 50 17.89 -0.53 2.77
C GLU A 50 18.22 0.28 1.51
N PRO A 51 17.26 0.47 0.59
CA PRO A 51 17.50 1.23 -0.64
C PRO A 51 17.71 2.72 -0.34
N ILE A 52 18.59 3.35 -1.12
CA ILE A 52 18.85 4.80 -1.10
C ILE A 52 18.61 5.48 -2.45
N SER A 53 18.37 4.70 -3.50
CA SER A 53 18.08 5.15 -4.86
C SER A 53 17.16 4.16 -5.58
N ILE A 54 16.54 4.59 -6.69
CA ILE A 54 15.74 3.68 -7.52
C ILE A 54 16.58 2.58 -8.18
N ALA A 55 17.89 2.80 -8.35
CA ALA A 55 18.80 1.77 -8.87
C ALA A 55 18.96 0.59 -7.90
N ASP A 56 18.70 0.80 -6.61
CA ASP A 56 18.72 -0.26 -5.60
C ASP A 56 17.46 -1.14 -5.64
N PHE A 57 16.46 -0.80 -6.47
CA PHE A 57 15.29 -1.66 -6.69
C PHE A 57 15.58 -2.80 -7.67
N ALA A 58 16.74 -2.81 -8.32
CA ALA A 58 17.17 -3.96 -9.11
C ALA A 58 17.56 -5.11 -8.15
N VAL A 59 16.62 -6.03 -7.91
CA VAL A 59 16.84 -7.22 -7.09
C VAL A 59 17.48 -8.35 -7.91
N ALA A 60 18.13 -9.29 -7.23
CA ALA A 60 18.63 -10.51 -7.85
C ALA A 60 17.50 -11.25 -8.57
N THR A 61 17.80 -11.75 -9.77
CA THR A 61 16.83 -12.44 -10.62
C THR A 61 16.26 -13.68 -9.92
N ILE A 62 14.95 -13.69 -9.70
CA ILE A 62 14.23 -14.87 -9.20
C ILE A 62 14.08 -15.87 -10.35
N PRO A 63 14.34 -17.17 -10.14
CA PRO A 63 14.07 -18.18 -11.15
C PRO A 63 12.61 -18.13 -11.64
N PRO A 64 12.33 -18.20 -12.96
CA PRO A 64 10.97 -18.05 -13.50
C PRO A 64 9.94 -19.01 -12.89
N GLU A 65 10.36 -20.21 -12.50
CA GLU A 65 9.53 -21.23 -11.84
C GLU A 65 9.08 -20.83 -10.43
N SER A 66 9.79 -19.91 -9.79
CA SER A 66 9.50 -19.42 -8.43
C SER A 66 8.91 -18.01 -8.43
N ASN A 67 8.99 -17.28 -9.55
CA ASN A 67 8.51 -15.91 -9.68
C ASN A 67 7.05 -15.87 -10.17
N ALA A 68 6.14 -15.31 -9.36
CA ALA A 68 4.76 -15.08 -9.75
C ALA A 68 4.64 -14.17 -11.00
N ASP A 69 5.55 -13.21 -11.19
CA ASP A 69 5.52 -12.25 -12.30
C ASP A 69 5.57 -12.93 -13.67
N ALA A 70 6.34 -14.02 -13.80
CA ALA A 70 6.43 -14.77 -15.05
C ALA A 70 5.07 -15.34 -15.50
N LEU A 71 4.25 -15.81 -14.56
CA LEU A 71 2.90 -16.28 -14.83
C LEU A 71 1.92 -15.13 -15.06
N LEU A 72 2.07 -14.02 -14.33
CA LEU A 72 1.25 -12.82 -14.50
C LEU A 72 1.44 -12.22 -15.89
N GLU A 73 2.68 -12.10 -16.38
CA GLU A 73 2.97 -11.63 -17.73
C GLU A 73 2.46 -12.62 -18.79
N ALA A 74 2.58 -13.93 -18.56
CA ALA A 74 2.02 -14.94 -19.46
C ALA A 74 0.48 -14.90 -19.53
N ALA A 75 -0.18 -14.49 -18.45
CA ALA A 75 -1.64 -14.37 -18.35
C ALA A 75 -2.17 -13.01 -18.82
N ALA A 76 -1.31 -11.99 -18.99
CA ALA A 76 -1.72 -10.59 -19.15
C ALA A 76 -2.73 -10.37 -20.28
N THR A 77 -2.51 -10.96 -21.45
CA THR A 77 -3.43 -10.85 -22.60
C THR A 77 -4.79 -11.50 -22.33
N ASP A 78 -4.80 -12.67 -21.68
CA ASP A 78 -6.06 -13.37 -21.36
C ASP A 78 -6.82 -12.63 -20.24
N VAL A 79 -6.10 -12.08 -19.25
CA VAL A 79 -6.68 -11.22 -18.19
C VAL A 79 -7.32 -9.95 -18.77
N GLU A 80 -6.63 -9.27 -19.68
CA GLU A 80 -7.16 -8.07 -20.36
C GLU A 80 -8.42 -8.40 -21.19
N ALA A 81 -8.42 -9.54 -21.89
CA ALA A 81 -9.56 -9.97 -22.68
C ALA A 81 -10.77 -10.33 -21.80
N VAL A 82 -10.56 -11.02 -20.68
CA VAL A 82 -11.60 -11.26 -19.67
C VAL A 82 -12.12 -9.95 -19.10
N GLU A 83 -11.24 -9.03 -18.68
CA GLU A 83 -11.62 -7.72 -18.14
C GLU A 83 -12.51 -6.95 -19.13
N LYS A 84 -12.16 -6.98 -20.42
CA LYS A 84 -12.98 -6.37 -21.48
C LYS A 84 -14.34 -7.04 -21.62
N GLY A 85 -14.41 -8.37 -21.55
CA GLY A 85 -15.68 -9.12 -21.54
C GLY A 85 -16.55 -8.76 -20.33
N LEU A 86 -15.94 -8.67 -19.14
CA LEU A 86 -16.62 -8.25 -17.92
C LEU A 86 -17.13 -6.81 -17.99
N LEU A 87 -16.36 -5.89 -18.58
CA LEU A 87 -16.79 -4.50 -18.82
C LEU A 87 -17.94 -4.41 -19.81
N ALA A 88 -17.98 -5.28 -20.82
CA ALA A 88 -19.11 -5.34 -21.75
C ALA A 88 -20.41 -5.80 -21.05
N LEU A 89 -20.31 -6.77 -20.14
CA LEU A 89 -21.46 -7.25 -19.35
C LEU A 89 -21.84 -6.27 -18.23
N HIS A 90 -20.86 -5.61 -17.61
CA HIS A 90 -21.06 -4.73 -16.45
C HIS A 90 -20.36 -3.37 -16.64
N PRO A 91 -20.87 -2.46 -17.49
CA PRO A 91 -20.15 -1.25 -17.90
C PRO A 91 -19.80 -0.27 -16.76
N LYS A 92 -20.55 -0.28 -15.66
CA LYS A 92 -20.33 0.66 -14.54
C LYS A 92 -19.21 0.22 -13.60
N SER A 93 -19.06 -1.08 -13.39
CA SER A 93 -18.23 -1.66 -12.34
C SER A 93 -17.13 -2.57 -12.89
N GLY A 94 -17.29 -3.09 -14.11
CA GLY A 94 -16.47 -4.15 -14.68
C GLY A 94 -16.57 -5.50 -13.95
N ARG A 95 -17.55 -5.65 -13.05
CA ARG A 95 -17.76 -6.85 -12.23
C ARG A 95 -19.24 -7.06 -11.92
N PRO A 96 -19.68 -8.31 -11.75
CA PRO A 96 -21.05 -8.59 -11.33
C PRO A 96 -21.35 -8.01 -9.95
N THR A 97 -22.63 -7.76 -9.67
CA THR A 97 -23.11 -7.46 -8.32
C THR A 97 -23.53 -8.76 -7.64
N TRP A 98 -23.41 -8.84 -6.32
CA TRP A 98 -23.94 -9.96 -5.56
C TRP A 98 -25.32 -9.63 -4.99
N PRO A 99 -26.30 -10.56 -5.04
CA PRO A 99 -26.28 -11.84 -5.75
C PRO A 99 -26.24 -11.66 -7.28
N ILE A 100 -25.63 -12.62 -7.98
CA ILE A 100 -25.66 -12.67 -9.46
C ILE A 100 -27.13 -12.82 -9.89
N LYS A 101 -27.58 -12.02 -10.86
CA LYS A 101 -28.98 -12.09 -11.28
C LYS A 101 -29.23 -13.33 -12.12
N SER A 102 -30.43 -13.88 -12.02
CA SER A 102 -30.86 -15.01 -12.85
C SER A 102 -30.63 -14.70 -14.34
N GLY A 103 -29.91 -15.61 -15.02
CA GLY A 103 -29.52 -15.46 -16.43
C GLY A 103 -28.19 -14.74 -16.69
N GLU A 104 -27.56 -14.10 -15.70
CA GLU A 104 -26.23 -13.48 -15.86
C GLU A 104 -25.08 -14.50 -15.80
N GLU A 105 -25.31 -15.68 -15.21
CA GLU A 105 -24.30 -16.73 -15.05
C GLU A 105 -23.76 -17.26 -16.39
N VAL A 106 -24.64 -17.46 -17.38
CA VAL A 106 -24.26 -18.04 -18.68
C VAL A 106 -23.36 -17.10 -19.48
N PRO A 107 -23.69 -15.80 -19.67
CA PRO A 107 -22.77 -14.84 -20.28
C PRO A 107 -21.45 -14.70 -19.51
N LEU A 108 -21.48 -14.73 -18.18
CA LEU A 108 -20.28 -14.62 -17.36
C LEU A 108 -19.36 -15.84 -17.57
N GLU A 109 -19.92 -17.04 -17.57
CA GLU A 109 -19.18 -18.26 -17.87
C GLU A 109 -18.60 -18.27 -19.28
N GLU A 110 -19.32 -17.75 -20.28
CA GLU A 110 -18.81 -17.62 -21.65
C GLU A 110 -17.52 -16.79 -21.72
N VAL A 111 -17.47 -15.68 -20.97
CA VAL A 111 -16.27 -14.83 -20.91
C VAL A 111 -15.06 -15.62 -20.40
N PHE A 112 -15.22 -16.38 -19.30
CA PHE A 112 -14.13 -17.19 -18.74
C PHE A 112 -13.77 -18.39 -19.63
N ARG A 113 -14.76 -19.04 -20.24
CA ARG A 113 -14.55 -20.18 -21.14
C ARG A 113 -13.83 -19.78 -22.42
N SER A 114 -14.01 -18.56 -22.89
CA SER A 114 -13.26 -18.00 -24.03
C SER A 114 -11.78 -17.76 -23.72
N HIS A 115 -11.41 -17.67 -22.44
CA HIS A 115 -10.04 -17.40 -21.97
C HIS A 115 -9.64 -18.37 -20.85
N PRO A 116 -9.57 -19.69 -21.14
CA PRO A 116 -9.49 -20.72 -20.11
C PRO A 116 -8.19 -20.71 -19.28
N ARG A 117 -7.17 -19.96 -19.71
CA ARG A 117 -5.89 -19.86 -19.01
C ARG A 117 -5.84 -18.75 -17.96
N ALA A 118 -6.70 -17.72 -18.08
CA ALA A 118 -6.62 -16.52 -17.23
C ALA A 118 -6.67 -16.87 -15.74
N VAL A 119 -7.72 -17.58 -15.32
CA VAL A 119 -7.91 -17.92 -13.90
C VAL A 119 -6.87 -18.95 -13.42
N PRO A 120 -6.64 -20.09 -14.10
CA PRO A 120 -5.64 -21.06 -13.65
C PRO A 120 -4.24 -20.46 -13.47
N GLN A 121 -3.79 -19.58 -14.38
CA GLN A 121 -2.49 -18.92 -14.25
C GLN A 121 -2.44 -17.93 -13.09
N LEU A 122 -3.52 -17.19 -12.83
CA LEU A 122 -3.59 -16.30 -11.66
C LEU A 122 -3.56 -17.10 -10.34
N LEU A 123 -4.28 -18.22 -10.28
CA LEU A 123 -4.25 -19.12 -9.13
C LEU A 123 -2.85 -19.72 -8.93
N GLU A 124 -2.20 -20.17 -10.00
CA GLU A 124 -0.83 -20.69 -9.94
C GLU A 124 0.19 -19.62 -9.54
N ALA A 125 0.05 -18.39 -10.05
CA ALA A 125 0.89 -17.26 -9.68
C ALA A 125 0.77 -16.93 -8.18
N ALA A 126 -0.42 -17.05 -7.62
CA ALA A 126 -0.65 -16.86 -6.18
C ALA A 126 0.07 -17.91 -5.31
N GLU A 127 0.25 -19.12 -5.83
CA GLU A 127 0.97 -20.20 -5.12
C GLU A 127 2.49 -20.13 -5.27
N ARG A 128 3.02 -19.23 -6.11
CA ARG A 128 4.46 -19.01 -6.18
C ARG A 128 4.97 -18.41 -4.87
N SER A 129 6.10 -18.94 -4.40
CA SER A 129 6.72 -18.53 -3.15
C SER A 129 7.26 -17.10 -3.19
N ASP A 130 7.56 -16.60 -4.39
CA ASP A 130 8.25 -15.33 -4.57
C ASP A 130 7.65 -14.51 -5.73
N TYR A 131 7.96 -13.23 -5.73
CA TYR A 131 7.53 -12.25 -6.74
C TYR A 131 8.54 -11.13 -6.82
N GLU A 132 8.94 -10.81 -8.06
CA GLU A 132 9.72 -9.64 -8.39
C GLU A 132 9.35 -9.20 -9.80
N HIS A 133 8.85 -7.96 -9.93
CA HIS A 133 8.67 -7.33 -11.22
C HIS A 133 9.95 -6.56 -11.60
N ALA A 134 10.43 -6.74 -12.82
CA ALA A 134 11.65 -6.10 -13.28
C ALA A 134 11.43 -4.59 -13.51
N PHE A 135 12.05 -3.76 -12.67
CA PHE A 135 12.13 -2.30 -12.84
C PHE A 135 13.55 -1.82 -13.21
N ASP A 136 14.46 -2.74 -13.51
CA ASP A 136 15.91 -2.54 -13.68
C ASP A 136 16.28 -1.60 -14.84
N ASP A 137 15.43 -1.47 -15.85
CA ASP A 137 15.61 -0.53 -16.96
C ASP A 137 15.02 0.88 -16.69
N ALA A 138 14.62 1.21 -15.46
CA ALA A 138 14.09 2.54 -15.12
C ALA A 138 15.23 3.53 -14.84
N ALA A 139 15.67 4.25 -15.87
CA ALA A 139 16.75 5.22 -15.74
C ALA A 139 16.38 6.49 -14.96
N THR A 140 15.09 6.79 -14.80
CA THR A 140 14.60 8.01 -14.10
C THR A 140 13.37 7.75 -13.25
N THR A 141 13.11 8.64 -12.29
CA THR A 141 11.91 8.60 -11.44
C THR A 141 10.61 8.74 -12.24
N ALA A 142 10.62 9.50 -13.34
CA ALA A 142 9.48 9.66 -14.24
C ALA A 142 9.16 8.35 -15.00
N LEU A 143 10.17 7.65 -15.52
CA LEU A 143 9.98 6.36 -16.18
C LEU A 143 9.51 5.30 -15.20
N LEU A 144 10.09 5.27 -13.99
CA LEU A 144 9.64 4.37 -12.94
C LEU A 144 8.16 4.62 -12.59
N THR A 145 7.76 5.89 -12.44
CA THR A 145 6.37 6.25 -12.14
C THR A 145 5.41 5.74 -13.20
N ASP A 146 5.72 5.93 -14.49
CA ASP A 146 4.86 5.43 -15.57
C ASP A 146 4.70 3.91 -15.49
N ARG A 147 5.79 3.17 -15.26
CA ARG A 147 5.74 1.70 -15.11
C ARG A 147 4.92 1.26 -13.91
N LEU A 148 5.09 1.90 -12.75
CA LEU A 148 4.30 1.58 -11.55
C LEU A 148 2.80 1.83 -11.80
N ILE A 149 2.45 2.86 -12.59
CA ILE A 149 1.06 3.11 -13.00
C ILE A 149 0.55 2.00 -13.93
N GLN A 150 1.33 1.58 -14.93
CA GLN A 150 0.92 0.49 -15.82
C GLN A 150 0.75 -0.83 -15.07
N GLN A 151 1.69 -1.17 -14.17
CA GLN A 151 1.58 -2.37 -13.34
C GLN A 151 0.38 -2.30 -12.40
N SER A 152 0.13 -1.15 -11.78
CA SER A 152 -1.07 -0.95 -10.95
C SER A 152 -2.38 -1.19 -11.70
N ARG A 153 -2.44 -0.94 -13.01
CA ARG A 153 -3.61 -1.28 -13.85
C ARG A 153 -3.75 -2.79 -14.03
N LYS A 154 -2.66 -3.48 -14.36
CA LYS A 154 -2.62 -4.95 -14.49
C LYS A 154 -3.05 -5.65 -13.19
N HIS A 155 -2.58 -5.18 -12.04
CA HIS A 155 -2.96 -5.72 -10.72
C HIS A 155 -4.47 -5.61 -10.48
N ARG A 156 -5.04 -4.42 -10.73
CA ARG A 156 -6.49 -4.19 -10.58
C ARG A 156 -7.33 -5.05 -11.53
N ALA A 157 -6.84 -5.26 -12.76
CA ALA A 157 -7.50 -6.15 -13.72
C ALA A 157 -7.52 -7.60 -13.21
N ALA A 158 -6.37 -8.11 -12.74
CA ALA A 158 -6.27 -9.46 -12.17
C ALA A 158 -7.20 -9.68 -10.97
N VAL A 159 -7.29 -8.72 -10.05
CA VAL A 159 -8.24 -8.78 -8.91
C VAL A 159 -9.69 -8.82 -9.39
N ARG A 160 -10.05 -8.01 -10.39
CA ARG A 160 -11.42 -7.98 -10.92
C ARG A 160 -11.80 -9.30 -11.58
N VAL A 161 -10.86 -9.93 -12.27
CA VAL A 161 -11.01 -11.28 -12.85
C VAL A 161 -11.26 -12.31 -11.75
N LEU A 162 -10.40 -12.34 -10.71
CA LEU A 162 -10.55 -13.29 -9.59
C LEU A 162 -11.81 -13.04 -8.75
N GLU A 163 -12.21 -11.79 -8.53
CA GLU A 163 -13.45 -11.45 -7.81
C GLU A 163 -14.69 -11.91 -8.61
N SER A 164 -14.71 -11.65 -9.92
CA SER A 164 -15.81 -12.08 -10.79
C SER A 164 -15.89 -13.60 -10.87
N TRP A 165 -14.73 -14.27 -10.88
CA TRP A 165 -14.66 -15.73 -10.80
C TRP A 165 -15.16 -16.27 -9.46
N SER A 166 -14.76 -15.67 -8.34
CA SER A 166 -15.23 -16.00 -7.00
C SER A 166 -16.76 -15.90 -6.92
N MET A 167 -17.37 -14.84 -7.44
CA MET A 167 -18.83 -14.68 -7.47
C MET A 167 -19.52 -15.74 -8.34
N LEU A 168 -18.95 -16.10 -9.51
CA LEU A 168 -19.52 -17.15 -10.37
C LEU A 168 -19.51 -18.51 -9.68
N ARG A 169 -18.42 -18.85 -8.99
CA ARG A 169 -18.30 -20.08 -8.20
C ARG A 169 -19.28 -20.07 -7.02
N LEU A 170 -19.39 -18.94 -6.33
CA LEU A 170 -20.33 -18.77 -5.23
C LEU A 170 -21.79 -18.97 -5.66
N ALA A 171 -22.18 -18.42 -6.82
CA ALA A 171 -23.54 -18.60 -7.37
C ALA A 171 -23.87 -20.08 -7.68
N ARG A 172 -22.86 -20.91 -7.93
CA ARG A 172 -23.00 -22.35 -8.16
C ARG A 172 -23.01 -23.19 -6.89
N GLY A 173 -22.89 -22.55 -5.72
CA GLY A 173 -22.74 -23.25 -4.44
C GLY A 173 -21.34 -23.84 -4.22
N GLU A 174 -20.36 -23.45 -5.04
CA GLU A 174 -18.97 -23.92 -4.98
C GLU A 174 -18.16 -23.01 -4.03
N GLY A 175 -18.43 -23.14 -2.73
CA GLY A 175 -17.91 -22.26 -1.68
C GLY A 175 -16.39 -22.29 -1.53
N ASP A 176 -15.79 -23.48 -1.56
CA ASP A 176 -14.34 -23.62 -1.40
C ASP A 176 -13.59 -23.04 -2.60
N GLU A 177 -14.07 -23.24 -3.82
CA GLU A 177 -13.51 -22.68 -5.05
C GLU A 177 -13.65 -21.16 -5.09
N ALA A 178 -14.81 -20.65 -4.63
CA ALA A 178 -15.05 -19.22 -4.51
C ALA A 178 -14.09 -18.58 -3.50
N LEU A 179 -13.87 -19.24 -2.36
CA LEU A 179 -12.95 -18.75 -1.32
C LEU A 179 -11.49 -18.83 -1.77
N ALA A 180 -11.10 -19.92 -2.44
CA ALA A 180 -9.75 -20.10 -2.97
C ALA A 180 -9.37 -18.97 -3.94
N ALA A 181 -10.30 -18.50 -4.77
CA ALA A 181 -10.07 -17.35 -5.66
C ALA A 181 -9.83 -16.04 -4.88
N ALA A 182 -10.59 -15.82 -3.79
CA ALA A 182 -10.39 -14.65 -2.93
C ALA A 182 -9.05 -14.72 -2.17
N VAL A 183 -8.66 -15.90 -1.68
CA VAL A 183 -7.35 -16.15 -1.04
C VAL A 183 -6.20 -15.95 -2.03
N ALA A 184 -6.33 -16.45 -3.26
CA ALA A 184 -5.34 -16.21 -4.30
C ALA A 184 -5.17 -14.72 -4.60
N SER A 185 -6.27 -13.97 -4.62
CA SER A 185 -6.25 -12.51 -4.80
C SER A 185 -5.56 -11.77 -3.64
N LEU A 186 -5.72 -12.24 -2.39
CA LEU A 186 -4.98 -11.73 -1.22
C LEU A 186 -3.47 -12.01 -1.35
N LYS A 187 -3.09 -13.25 -1.68
CA LYS A 187 -1.69 -13.65 -1.90
C LYS A 187 -1.00 -12.79 -2.97
N LEU A 188 -1.65 -12.60 -4.12
CA LEU A 188 -1.15 -11.73 -5.18
C LEU A 188 -1.02 -10.27 -4.72
N SER A 189 -2.00 -9.76 -3.95
CA SER A 189 -1.93 -8.40 -3.40
C SER A 189 -0.74 -8.24 -2.45
N ARG A 190 -0.39 -9.27 -1.66
CA ARG A 190 0.83 -9.27 -0.84
C ARG A 190 2.09 -9.27 -1.69
N HIS A 191 2.12 -10.04 -2.78
CA HIS A 191 3.23 -10.01 -3.75
C HIS A 191 3.42 -8.61 -4.33
N TRP A 192 2.36 -7.97 -4.82
CA TRP A 192 2.44 -6.61 -5.37
C TRP A 192 2.79 -5.54 -4.34
N GLY A 193 2.52 -5.79 -3.05
CA GLY A 193 2.98 -4.94 -1.95
C GLY A 193 4.51 -4.90 -1.80
N ARG A 194 5.24 -5.72 -2.55
CA ARG A 194 6.71 -5.73 -2.60
C ARG A 194 7.28 -4.74 -3.60
N ASP A 195 6.49 -4.31 -4.58
CA ASP A 195 6.89 -3.30 -5.56
C ASP A 195 7.18 -1.96 -4.87
N PRO A 196 8.09 -1.14 -5.44
CA PRO A 196 8.56 0.07 -4.76
C PRO A 196 7.53 1.20 -4.76
N GLY A 197 7.59 1.98 -3.69
CA GLY A 197 6.92 3.28 -3.55
C GLY A 197 5.45 3.20 -3.15
N PHE A 198 4.86 4.39 -2.98
CA PHE A 198 3.49 4.55 -2.53
C PHE A 198 2.47 4.08 -3.57
N ILE A 199 2.73 4.27 -4.87
CA ILE A 199 1.78 3.90 -5.94
C ILE A 199 1.43 2.41 -5.85
N SER A 200 2.46 1.56 -5.78
CA SER A 200 2.26 0.12 -5.70
C SER A 200 1.73 -0.31 -4.34
N SER A 201 2.27 0.24 -3.23
CA SER A 201 1.81 -0.10 -1.88
C SER A 201 0.33 0.23 -1.66
N LEU A 202 -0.14 1.39 -2.11
CA LEU A 202 -1.54 1.79 -2.04
C LEU A 202 -2.42 0.95 -2.97
N THR A 203 -1.92 0.58 -4.16
CA THR A 203 -2.65 -0.33 -5.05
C THR A 203 -2.78 -1.73 -4.45
N ALA A 204 -1.73 -2.26 -3.82
CA ALA A 204 -1.75 -3.54 -3.10
C ALA A 204 -2.76 -3.52 -1.94
N ILE A 205 -2.80 -2.44 -1.14
CA ILE A 205 -3.81 -2.23 -0.10
C ILE A 205 -5.23 -2.26 -0.70
N ALA A 206 -5.47 -1.47 -1.75
CA ALA A 206 -6.79 -1.40 -2.38
C ALA A 206 -7.24 -2.76 -2.94
N CYS A 207 -6.34 -3.48 -3.61
CA CYS A 207 -6.56 -4.82 -4.12
C CYS A 207 -6.91 -5.80 -2.99
N SER A 208 -6.09 -5.83 -1.93
CA SER A 208 -6.30 -6.73 -0.78
C SER A 208 -7.63 -6.46 -0.07
N ARG A 209 -8.05 -5.19 0.08
CA ARG A 209 -9.38 -4.85 0.63
C ARG A 209 -10.53 -5.38 -0.23
N VAL A 210 -10.43 -5.31 -1.56
CA VAL A 210 -11.42 -5.90 -2.47
C VAL A 210 -11.44 -7.42 -2.32
N SER A 211 -10.28 -8.07 -2.25
CA SER A 211 -10.17 -9.52 -2.05
C SER A 211 -10.76 -9.96 -0.71
N ALA A 212 -10.51 -9.19 0.37
CA ALA A 212 -11.08 -9.45 1.70
C ALA A 212 -12.61 -9.32 1.68
N ALA A 213 -13.16 -8.30 1.01
CA ALA A 213 -14.61 -8.18 0.81
C ALA A 213 -15.19 -9.35 -0.01
N SER A 214 -14.44 -9.86 -0.98
CA SER A 214 -14.84 -11.08 -1.72
C SER A 214 -14.86 -12.31 -0.82
N ALA A 215 -13.87 -12.50 0.04
CA ALA A 215 -13.85 -13.61 1.00
C ALA A 215 -14.98 -13.51 2.03
N ALA A 216 -15.23 -12.32 2.59
CA ALA A 216 -16.35 -12.07 3.51
C ALA A 216 -17.69 -12.45 2.88
N ARG A 217 -17.92 -12.08 1.62
CA ARG A 217 -19.12 -12.45 0.87
C ARG A 217 -19.30 -13.96 0.73
N VAL A 218 -18.22 -14.71 0.48
CA VAL A 218 -18.27 -16.18 0.41
C VAL A 218 -18.65 -16.77 1.76
N LEU A 219 -18.06 -16.24 2.84
CA LEU A 219 -18.33 -16.65 4.21
C LEU A 219 -19.77 -16.36 4.64
N GLU A 220 -20.37 -15.26 4.16
CA GLU A 220 -21.73 -14.82 4.52
C GLU A 220 -22.83 -15.42 3.63
N ALA A 221 -22.48 -16.12 2.54
CA ALA A 221 -23.46 -16.64 1.61
C ALA A 221 -24.28 -17.78 2.22
N ALA A 222 -25.57 -17.55 2.39
CA ALA A 222 -26.51 -18.54 2.91
C ALA A 222 -26.53 -19.81 2.03
N GLY A 223 -26.49 -20.97 2.67
CA GLY A 223 -26.57 -22.27 1.98
C GLY A 223 -25.28 -22.74 1.30
N VAL A 224 -24.19 -21.96 1.40
CA VAL A 224 -22.88 -22.34 0.87
C VAL A 224 -21.97 -22.76 2.03
N SER A 225 -21.50 -24.00 2.00
CA SER A 225 -20.52 -24.47 2.98
C SER A 225 -19.10 -24.17 2.53
N VAL A 226 -18.26 -23.76 3.47
CA VAL A 226 -16.81 -23.61 3.29
C VAL A 226 -16.12 -24.60 4.22
N SER A 227 -15.17 -25.37 3.69
CA SER A 227 -14.38 -26.33 4.44
C SER A 227 -13.51 -25.68 5.51
N GLU A 228 -13.13 -26.46 6.53
CA GLU A 228 -12.18 -26.01 7.54
C GLU A 228 -10.82 -25.65 6.92
N ASP A 229 -10.38 -26.40 5.91
CA ASP A 229 -9.15 -26.15 5.16
C ASP A 229 -9.18 -24.78 4.46
N GLY A 230 -10.29 -24.45 3.80
CA GLY A 230 -10.49 -23.13 3.18
C GLY A 230 -10.46 -22.00 4.20
N ARG A 231 -11.10 -22.18 5.36
CA ARG A 231 -11.08 -21.21 6.46
C ARG A 231 -9.68 -21.02 7.04
N ARG A 232 -8.91 -22.10 7.22
CA ARG A 232 -7.52 -22.03 7.69
C ARG A 232 -6.61 -21.34 6.67
N ALA A 233 -6.80 -21.62 5.37
CA ALA A 233 -6.05 -20.96 4.31
C ALA A 233 -6.30 -19.45 4.27
N LEU A 234 -7.56 -19.04 4.44
CA LEU A 234 -7.94 -17.62 4.56
C LEU A 234 -7.27 -16.97 5.79
N ASP A 235 -7.41 -17.56 6.98
CA ASP A 235 -6.83 -16.98 8.20
C ASP A 235 -5.31 -16.85 8.09
N ALA A 236 -4.63 -17.88 7.58
CA ALA A 236 -3.19 -17.88 7.39
C ALA A 236 -2.71 -16.75 6.46
N GLU A 237 -3.47 -16.44 5.40
CA GLU A 237 -3.11 -15.33 4.52
C GLU A 237 -3.45 -13.96 5.15
N LEU A 238 -4.60 -13.82 5.79
CA LEU A 238 -4.96 -12.57 6.47
C LEU A 238 -3.99 -12.22 7.60
N ALA A 239 -3.44 -13.21 8.30
CA ALA A 239 -2.40 -12.99 9.30
C ALA A 239 -1.16 -12.29 8.72
N ARG A 240 -0.79 -12.59 7.47
CA ARG A 240 0.33 -11.93 6.77
C ARG A 240 0.03 -10.48 6.39
N HIS A 241 -1.23 -10.09 6.33
CA HIS A 241 -1.65 -8.72 6.06
C HIS A 241 -1.68 -7.82 7.30
N ASP A 242 -1.44 -8.37 8.51
CA ASP A 242 -1.48 -7.64 9.79
C ASP A 242 -0.09 -7.10 10.23
N ASP A 243 1.03 -7.60 9.69
CA ASP A 243 2.39 -7.39 10.22
C ASP A 243 2.98 -5.97 10.08
N GLY A 244 2.36 -5.10 9.28
CA GLY A 244 2.81 -3.72 9.04
C GLY A 244 4.06 -3.61 8.17
N GLU A 245 4.58 -4.71 7.64
CA GLU A 245 5.77 -4.73 6.78
C GLU A 245 5.51 -3.96 5.47
N LEU A 246 4.30 -4.04 4.92
CA LEU A 246 3.90 -3.28 3.74
C LEU A 246 4.10 -1.76 3.95
N LEU A 247 3.69 -1.22 5.10
CA LEU A 247 3.86 0.19 5.43
C LEU A 247 5.35 0.56 5.53
N ARG A 248 6.14 -0.23 6.26
CA ARG A 248 7.58 0.03 6.42
C ARG A 248 8.32 -0.03 5.09
N ARG A 249 8.05 -1.05 4.27
CA ARG A 249 8.63 -1.21 2.95
C ARG A 249 8.25 -0.06 2.02
N GLY A 250 6.98 0.31 2.00
CA GLY A 250 6.50 1.46 1.21
C GLY A 250 7.23 2.75 1.59
N LEU A 251 7.41 3.02 2.89
CA LEU A 251 8.16 4.20 3.37
C LEU A 251 9.66 4.15 2.99
N LYS A 252 10.30 2.99 3.11
CA LYS A 252 11.73 2.82 2.75
C LYS A 252 11.97 2.99 1.24
N THR A 253 11.10 2.44 0.41
CA THR A 253 11.21 2.55 -1.05
C THR A 253 10.79 3.94 -1.53
N GLU A 254 9.78 4.56 -0.95
CA GLU A 254 9.43 5.96 -1.25
C GLU A 254 10.57 6.92 -0.86
N ARG A 255 11.27 6.66 0.26
CA ARG A 255 12.50 7.40 0.62
C ARG A 255 13.53 7.33 -0.52
N ALA A 256 13.86 6.14 -1.00
CA ALA A 256 14.81 5.95 -2.11
C ALA A 256 14.37 6.67 -3.41
N TYR A 257 13.07 6.62 -3.72
CA TYR A 257 12.45 7.36 -4.83
C TYR A 257 12.64 8.88 -4.66
N ALA A 258 12.35 9.42 -3.49
CA ALA A 258 12.48 10.85 -3.20
C ALA A 258 13.94 11.33 -3.24
N LEU A 259 14.89 10.54 -2.72
CA LEU A 259 16.32 10.86 -2.80
C LEU A 259 16.82 10.92 -4.25
N THR A 260 16.35 9.99 -5.09
CA THR A 260 16.64 10.00 -6.53
C THR A 260 16.03 11.23 -7.20
N SER A 261 14.78 11.57 -6.87
CA SER A 261 14.09 12.76 -7.40
C SER A 261 14.88 14.05 -7.08
N VAL A 262 15.39 14.17 -5.85
CA VAL A 262 16.26 15.29 -5.45
C VAL A 262 17.56 15.31 -6.26
N ALA A 263 18.17 14.15 -6.49
CA ALA A 263 19.40 14.05 -7.29
C ALA A 263 19.14 14.50 -8.74
N GLU A 264 18.10 14.00 -9.40
CA GLU A 264 17.70 14.36 -10.77
C GLU A 264 17.38 15.86 -10.90
N MET A 265 16.55 16.40 -10.01
CA MET A 265 16.20 17.82 -9.99
C MET A 265 17.45 18.70 -9.82
N SER A 266 18.36 18.34 -8.90
CA SER A 266 19.57 19.10 -8.62
C SER A 266 20.63 19.01 -9.74
N ALA A 267 20.58 17.97 -10.57
CA ALA A 267 21.50 17.82 -11.71
C ALA A 267 21.26 18.94 -12.75
N SER A 268 20.00 19.30 -12.97
CA SER A 268 19.57 20.30 -13.96
C SER A 268 19.66 21.75 -13.45
N ILE A 269 19.80 21.97 -12.14
CA ILE A 269 19.76 23.30 -11.51
C ILE A 269 21.09 23.56 -10.80
N PHE A 270 22.02 24.28 -11.46
CA PHE A 270 23.40 24.42 -10.97
C PHE A 270 23.52 24.96 -9.53
N TRP A 271 22.65 25.90 -9.13
CA TRP A 271 22.68 26.52 -7.80
C TRP A 271 22.13 25.61 -6.69
N LEU A 272 21.42 24.53 -7.05
CA LEU A 272 21.00 23.49 -6.10
C LEU A 272 22.11 22.47 -5.83
N ARG A 273 23.27 22.54 -6.49
CA ARG A 273 24.39 21.63 -6.23
C ARG A 273 25.10 21.95 -4.90
N GLY A 274 25.92 21.02 -4.43
CA GLY A 274 26.71 21.17 -3.19
C GLY A 274 25.84 21.16 -1.93
N TRP A 275 26.09 22.08 -1.01
CA TRP A 275 25.42 22.12 0.30
C TRP A 275 23.89 22.23 0.23
N MET A 276 23.33 22.85 -0.82
CA MET A 276 21.88 22.98 -1.02
C MET A 276 21.24 21.61 -1.22
N ARG A 277 21.69 20.85 -2.21
CA ARG A 277 21.30 19.44 -2.42
C ARG A 277 21.49 18.65 -1.13
N ASN A 278 22.67 18.74 -0.50
CA ASN A 278 22.97 17.93 0.68
C ASN A 278 21.94 18.16 1.81
N ASN A 279 21.63 19.43 2.10
CA ASN A 279 20.65 19.78 3.13
C ASN A 279 19.24 19.35 2.73
N LEU A 280 18.84 19.53 1.46
CA LEU A 280 17.54 19.04 0.98
C LEU A 280 17.43 17.52 1.14
N THR A 281 18.43 16.76 0.70
CA THR A 281 18.47 15.31 0.83
C THR A 281 18.37 14.89 2.31
N VAL A 282 19.11 15.55 3.21
CA VAL A 282 19.01 15.29 4.66
C VAL A 282 17.61 15.62 5.22
N MET A 283 16.94 16.66 4.73
CA MET A 283 15.57 16.96 5.17
C MET A 283 14.58 15.85 4.77
N PHE A 284 14.70 15.30 3.56
CA PHE A 284 13.88 14.15 3.16
C PHE A 284 14.21 12.92 4.02
N LEU A 285 15.48 12.67 4.32
CA LEU A 285 15.87 11.60 5.24
C LEU A 285 15.27 11.79 6.64
N ASP A 286 15.35 13.00 7.20
CA ASP A 286 14.78 13.30 8.52
C ASP A 286 13.24 13.13 8.52
N LEU A 287 12.55 13.49 7.43
CA LEU A 287 11.11 13.25 7.26
C LEU A 287 10.78 11.75 7.26
N PHE A 288 11.46 10.95 6.44
CA PHE A 288 11.17 9.52 6.36
C PHE A 288 11.55 8.75 7.63
N ASP A 289 12.59 9.17 8.37
CA ASP A 289 12.86 8.62 9.70
C ASP A 289 11.69 8.87 10.66
N GLU A 290 11.11 10.07 10.61
CA GLU A 290 9.95 10.43 11.43
C GLU A 290 8.73 9.56 11.07
N GLU A 291 8.45 9.37 9.78
CA GLU A 291 7.34 8.51 9.32
C GLU A 291 7.57 7.03 9.65
N LEU A 292 8.81 6.53 9.54
CA LEU A 292 9.15 5.16 9.97
C LEU A 292 8.97 4.98 11.47
N ALA A 293 9.40 5.96 12.28
CA ALA A 293 9.17 5.92 13.73
C ALA A 293 7.67 5.93 14.07
N LYS A 294 6.84 6.67 13.33
CA LYS A 294 5.37 6.63 13.46
C LYS A 294 4.80 5.25 13.11
N ALA A 295 5.34 4.58 12.09
CA ALA A 295 4.90 3.24 11.70
C ALA A 295 5.09 2.22 12.83
N ASP A 296 6.17 2.34 13.61
CA ASP A 296 6.47 1.45 14.74
C ASP A 296 5.61 1.71 15.99
N LEU A 297 5.06 2.92 16.15
CA LEU A 297 4.18 3.25 17.27
C LEU A 297 2.76 2.69 17.12
N GLY A 298 2.32 2.45 15.88
CA GLY A 298 0.95 2.06 15.54
C GLY A 298 -0.03 3.25 15.41
N PRO A 299 -1.20 3.05 14.76
CA PRO A 299 -2.06 4.15 14.32
C PRO A 299 -2.55 5.08 15.44
N ARG A 300 -3.00 4.52 16.58
CA ARG A 300 -3.49 5.29 17.73
C ARG A 300 -2.45 6.29 18.24
N LYS A 301 -1.22 5.81 18.48
CA LYS A 301 -0.13 6.61 19.05
C LYS A 301 0.43 7.61 18.03
N SER A 302 0.45 7.26 16.74
CA SER A 302 0.98 8.14 15.70
C SER A 302 0.02 9.27 15.29
N ARG A 303 -1.29 9.08 15.43
CA ARG A 303 -2.30 10.02 14.90
C ARG A 303 -2.13 11.46 15.39
N GLY A 304 -1.89 11.65 16.69
CA GLY A 304 -1.70 12.99 17.27
C GLY A 304 -0.50 13.75 16.69
N SER A 305 0.46 13.03 16.09
CA SER A 305 1.62 13.63 15.42
C SER A 305 1.36 14.04 13.97
N TRP A 306 0.26 13.59 13.34
CA TRP A 306 -0.01 13.90 11.92
C TRP A 306 -0.41 15.35 11.68
N SER A 307 -1.08 15.99 12.64
CA SER A 307 -1.52 17.39 12.56
C SER A 307 -0.43 18.41 12.92
N VAL A 308 0.65 17.98 13.57
CA VAL A 308 1.72 18.86 14.03
C VAL A 308 2.76 19.04 12.91
N PRO A 309 3.27 20.26 12.62
CA PRO A 309 4.39 20.46 11.71
C PRO A 309 5.57 19.54 12.06
N SER A 310 6.08 18.79 11.08
CA SER A 310 7.21 17.87 11.28
C SER A 310 8.39 18.63 11.93
N PRO A 311 8.78 18.29 13.18
CA PRO A 311 9.93 18.89 13.83
C PRO A 311 11.22 18.60 13.06
N ALA A 312 11.29 17.46 12.36
CA ALA A 312 12.40 17.09 11.48
C ALA A 312 12.66 18.15 10.41
N LEU A 313 11.61 18.67 9.76
CA LEU A 313 11.75 19.67 8.70
C LEU A 313 12.20 21.05 9.20
N ASN A 314 12.08 21.34 10.50
CA ASN A 314 12.51 22.62 11.08
C ASN A 314 13.99 22.62 11.52
N ARG A 315 14.69 21.49 11.46
CA ARG A 315 16.11 21.38 11.89
C ARG A 315 17.09 22.06 10.94
N LEU A 316 16.73 22.21 9.68
CA LEU A 316 17.58 22.78 8.63
C LEU A 316 16.81 23.83 7.84
N TRP A 317 17.44 24.98 7.62
CA TRP A 317 16.91 25.98 6.70
C TRP A 317 17.19 25.57 5.26
N HIS A 318 16.16 25.55 4.42
CA HIS A 318 16.26 25.33 2.98
C HIS A 318 15.12 26.03 2.23
N PRO A 319 15.38 26.74 1.12
CA PRO A 319 14.33 27.45 0.37
C PRO A 319 13.30 26.51 -0.27
N LEU A 320 13.66 25.26 -0.55
CA LEU A 320 12.76 24.23 -1.05
C LEU A 320 12.13 23.34 0.05
N LYS A 321 12.08 23.82 1.30
CA LYS A 321 11.42 23.09 2.42
C LYS A 321 10.00 22.67 2.06
N LEU A 322 9.28 23.52 1.33
CA LEU A 322 7.91 23.25 0.88
C LEU A 322 7.80 21.95 0.09
N LEU A 323 8.83 21.54 -0.68
CA LEU A 323 8.80 20.28 -1.42
C LEU A 323 8.71 19.05 -0.49
N ALA A 324 9.42 19.08 0.65
CA ALA A 324 9.32 18.03 1.64
C ALA A 324 7.98 18.09 2.41
N GLU A 325 7.48 19.30 2.69
CA GLU A 325 6.15 19.47 3.33
C GLU A 325 5.00 18.95 2.45
N LEU A 326 5.12 19.04 1.12
CA LEU A 326 4.14 18.52 0.16
C LEU A 326 4.01 16.99 0.21
N LEU A 327 4.97 16.24 0.76
CA LEU A 327 4.85 14.80 0.95
C LEU A 327 4.02 14.39 2.18
N ARG A 328 3.73 15.33 3.10
CA ARG A 328 3.04 15.01 4.34
C ARG A 328 1.61 14.48 4.12
N PRO A 329 0.78 15.07 3.26
CA PRO A 329 -0.55 14.51 3.00
C PRO A 329 -0.48 13.10 2.41
N ALA A 330 0.53 12.81 1.58
CA ALA A 330 0.72 11.49 0.97
C ALA A 330 1.14 10.44 2.00
N THR A 331 2.14 10.75 2.84
CA THR A 331 2.59 9.87 3.94
C THR A 331 1.45 9.62 4.94
N GLN A 332 0.72 10.65 5.36
CA GLN A 332 -0.46 10.50 6.22
C GLN A 332 -1.52 9.59 5.59
N SER A 333 -1.87 9.83 4.32
CA SER A 333 -2.86 9.00 3.61
C SER A 333 -2.40 7.55 3.52
N PHE A 334 -1.10 7.30 3.38
CA PHE A 334 -0.54 5.95 3.35
C PHE A 334 -0.63 5.26 4.71
N HIS A 335 -0.31 5.96 5.81
CA HIS A 335 -0.52 5.44 7.16
C HIS A 335 -1.99 5.11 7.43
N GLU A 336 -2.91 6.01 7.06
CA GLU A 336 -4.36 5.78 7.20
C GLU A 336 -4.81 4.55 6.39
N ALA A 337 -4.40 4.45 5.14
CA ALA A 337 -4.74 3.31 4.28
C ALA A 337 -4.22 1.99 4.86
N ALA A 338 -2.99 1.98 5.38
CA ALA A 338 -2.42 0.79 6.01
C ALA A 338 -3.15 0.40 7.31
N ALA A 339 -3.58 1.38 8.10
CA ALA A 339 -4.36 1.14 9.32
C ALA A 339 -5.75 0.57 9.01
N VAL A 340 -6.46 1.15 8.04
CA VAL A 340 -7.75 0.65 7.55
C VAL A 340 -7.60 -0.76 6.99
N HIS A 341 -6.55 -1.01 6.20
CA HIS A 341 -6.24 -2.34 5.67
C HIS A 341 -6.06 -3.38 6.77
N ARG A 342 -5.26 -3.06 7.79
CA ARG A 342 -5.06 -3.91 8.97
C ARG A 342 -6.37 -4.17 9.72
N ALA A 343 -7.19 -3.13 9.93
CA ALA A 343 -8.48 -3.25 10.61
C ALA A 343 -9.41 -4.21 9.87
N ALA A 344 -9.49 -4.09 8.54
CA ALA A 344 -10.24 -5.02 7.71
C ALA A 344 -9.70 -6.45 7.86
N ALA A 345 -8.39 -6.67 7.70
CA ALA A 345 -7.80 -8.01 7.83
C ALA A 345 -8.16 -8.66 9.19
N ARG A 346 -8.04 -7.92 10.30
CA ARG A 346 -8.42 -8.40 11.63
C ARG A 346 -9.91 -8.68 11.78
N ALA A 347 -10.76 -7.77 11.31
CA ALA A 347 -12.22 -7.96 11.34
C ALA A 347 -12.65 -9.23 10.60
N LEU A 348 -12.05 -9.51 9.43
CA LEU A 348 -12.35 -10.72 8.67
C LEU A 348 -11.86 -12.00 9.34
N ARG A 349 -10.70 -11.97 10.02
CA ARG A 349 -10.21 -13.12 10.81
C ARG A 349 -11.16 -13.46 11.95
N VAL A 350 -11.63 -12.43 12.68
CA VAL A 350 -12.62 -12.60 13.75
C VAL A 350 -13.95 -13.10 13.18
N LEU A 351 -14.44 -12.55 12.07
CA LEU A 351 -15.66 -13.03 11.40
C LEU A 351 -15.54 -14.51 10.98
N ASN A 352 -14.41 -14.88 10.37
CA ASN A 352 -14.14 -16.27 9.97
C ASN A 352 -14.15 -17.22 11.19
N ALA A 353 -13.52 -16.81 12.30
CA ALA A 353 -13.50 -17.61 13.53
C ALA A 353 -14.89 -17.71 14.18
N LEU A 354 -15.67 -16.62 14.21
CA LEU A 354 -17.03 -16.60 14.74
C LEU A 354 -17.93 -17.58 13.98
N GLN A 355 -17.91 -17.54 12.65
CA GLN A 355 -18.73 -18.44 11.84
C GLN A 355 -18.32 -19.92 11.94
N ALA A 356 -17.06 -20.20 12.26
CA ALA A 356 -16.59 -21.58 12.42
C ALA A 356 -16.98 -22.18 13.78
N HIS A 357 -17.02 -21.38 14.85
CA HIS A 357 -17.14 -21.88 16.23
C HIS A 357 -18.46 -21.53 16.92
N VAL A 358 -19.20 -20.55 16.40
CA VAL A 358 -20.42 -20.05 17.04
C VAL A 358 -21.64 -20.51 16.25
N PRO A 359 -22.60 -21.19 16.90
CA PRO A 359 -23.85 -21.55 16.25
C PRO A 359 -24.56 -20.31 15.66
N PRO A 360 -25.18 -20.42 14.48
CA PRO A 360 -25.93 -19.33 13.87
C PRO A 360 -27.03 -18.75 14.77
N ASP A 361 -27.60 -19.58 15.65
CA ASP A 361 -28.70 -19.20 16.56
C ASP A 361 -28.23 -18.65 17.91
N GLY A 362 -26.93 -18.35 18.06
CA GLY A 362 -26.39 -17.74 19.28
C GLY A 362 -26.88 -16.30 19.47
N ASP A 363 -27.51 -16.01 20.61
CA ASP A 363 -28.04 -14.68 20.94
C ASP A 363 -26.95 -13.64 21.30
N ALA A 364 -25.78 -14.11 21.75
CA ALA A 364 -24.66 -13.25 22.15
C ALA A 364 -23.35 -13.72 21.50
N PRO A 365 -22.47 -12.80 21.08
CA PRO A 365 -21.15 -13.18 20.60
C PRO A 365 -20.37 -13.85 21.75
N PRO A 366 -19.59 -14.91 21.48
CA PRO A 366 -18.67 -15.43 22.48
C PRO A 366 -17.64 -14.36 22.84
N ASP A 367 -16.99 -14.55 23.98
CA ASP A 367 -15.77 -13.81 24.28
C ASP A 367 -14.77 -13.97 23.13
N LEU A 368 -14.19 -12.87 22.66
CA LEU A 368 -13.18 -12.89 21.59
C LEU A 368 -11.96 -13.72 21.98
N GLU A 369 -11.64 -13.79 23.27
CA GLU A 369 -10.55 -14.64 23.78
C GLU A 369 -10.84 -16.14 23.58
N ALA A 370 -12.13 -16.53 23.49
CA ALA A 370 -12.53 -17.91 23.26
C ALA A 370 -12.43 -18.35 21.78
N LEU A 371 -12.16 -17.43 20.85
CA LEU A 371 -12.04 -17.73 19.42
C LEU A 371 -10.71 -18.38 19.00
N GLY A 372 -9.75 -18.49 19.92
CA GLY A 372 -8.43 -19.08 19.65
C GLY A 372 -7.53 -18.21 18.75
N LEU A 373 -7.88 -16.94 18.55
CA LEU A 373 -7.06 -15.98 17.82
C LEU A 373 -6.03 -15.32 18.74
N PRO A 374 -4.85 -14.90 18.23
CA PRO A 374 -3.93 -14.06 18.98
C PRO A 374 -4.63 -12.78 19.45
N ARG A 375 -4.37 -12.36 20.70
CA ARG A 375 -5.00 -11.17 21.30
C ARG A 375 -4.83 -9.92 20.44
N GLU A 376 -3.68 -9.76 19.81
CA GLU A 376 -3.37 -8.60 18.96
C GLU A 376 -4.31 -8.53 17.74
N THR A 377 -4.78 -9.68 17.25
CA THR A 377 -5.72 -9.78 16.12
C THR A 377 -7.14 -9.37 16.51
N THR A 378 -7.51 -9.47 17.78
CA THR A 378 -8.85 -9.09 18.26
C THR A 378 -8.94 -7.63 18.68
N LEU A 379 -7.84 -6.86 18.60
CA LEU A 379 -7.81 -5.44 18.92
C LEU A 379 -7.97 -4.57 17.67
N ASP A 380 -8.76 -3.52 17.80
CA ASP A 380 -8.92 -2.44 16.84
C ASP A 380 -7.60 -1.64 16.71
N PRO A 381 -7.01 -1.52 15.50
CA PRO A 381 -5.78 -0.75 15.29
C PRO A 381 -5.85 0.74 15.63
N PHE A 382 -7.05 1.32 15.71
CA PHE A 382 -7.27 2.74 15.97
C PHE A 382 -7.45 3.05 17.46
N THR A 383 -8.02 2.13 18.24
CA THR A 383 -8.33 2.36 19.66
C THR A 383 -7.51 1.48 20.62
N ASP A 384 -6.86 0.41 20.13
CA ASP A 384 -6.30 -0.70 20.92
C ASP A 384 -7.32 -1.38 21.85
N GLU A 385 -8.62 -1.18 21.61
CA GLU A 385 -9.71 -1.85 22.32
C GLU A 385 -10.17 -3.07 21.51
N PRO A 386 -10.91 -4.02 22.11
CA PRO A 386 -11.47 -5.13 21.36
C PRO A 386 -12.30 -4.66 20.16
N LEU A 387 -12.20 -5.36 19.02
CA LEU A 387 -13.06 -5.14 17.86
C LEU A 387 -14.54 -5.29 18.25
N GLN A 388 -15.39 -4.49 17.61
CA GLN A 388 -16.83 -4.53 17.86
C GLN A 388 -17.44 -5.73 17.16
N VAL A 389 -18.22 -6.54 17.90
CA VAL A 389 -18.97 -7.67 17.36
C VAL A 389 -20.44 -7.50 17.68
N ARG A 390 -21.30 -7.57 16.66
CA ARG A 390 -22.75 -7.45 16.79
C ARG A 390 -23.47 -8.57 16.06
N LYS A 391 -24.52 -9.10 16.67
CA LYS A 391 -25.44 -10.03 16.01
C LYS A 391 -26.47 -9.24 15.19
N ARG A 392 -26.63 -9.59 13.92
CA ARG A 392 -27.71 -9.13 13.02
C ARG A 392 -28.59 -10.35 12.63
N PRO A 393 -29.83 -10.14 12.14
CA PRO A 393 -30.70 -11.24 11.74
C PRO A 393 -30.05 -12.19 10.71
N GLU A 394 -29.25 -11.63 9.79
CA GLU A 394 -28.61 -12.38 8.71
C GLU A 394 -27.24 -12.97 9.08
N GLY A 395 -26.65 -12.57 10.22
CA GLY A 395 -25.29 -13.00 10.55
C GLY A 395 -24.55 -12.14 11.57
N TRP A 396 -23.25 -12.33 11.66
CA TRP A 396 -22.37 -11.56 12.54
C TRP A 396 -21.79 -10.36 11.80
N LEU A 397 -21.74 -9.22 12.47
CA LEU A 397 -21.01 -8.03 12.05
C LEU A 397 -19.78 -7.88 12.94
N VAL A 398 -18.61 -7.72 12.33
CA VAL A 398 -17.35 -7.42 13.01
C VAL A 398 -16.73 -6.18 12.40
N TYR A 399 -16.39 -5.19 13.23
CA TYR A 399 -15.83 -3.94 12.73
C TYR A 399 -14.91 -3.23 13.73
N SER A 400 -14.08 -2.35 13.19
CA SER A 400 -13.30 -1.34 13.89
C SER A 400 -13.98 0.01 13.70
N VAL A 401 -13.89 0.89 14.69
CA VAL A 401 -14.49 2.26 14.66
C VAL A 401 -13.79 3.19 13.66
N GLY A 402 -12.74 2.70 13.01
CA GLY A 402 -12.12 3.37 11.90
C GLY A 402 -11.41 4.65 12.29
N LYS A 403 -11.23 5.51 11.29
CA LYS A 403 -10.30 6.63 11.37
C LYS A 403 -10.91 7.90 11.94
N ASP A 404 -12.18 8.00 12.27
CA ASP A 404 -12.72 9.17 12.99
C ASP A 404 -12.85 8.90 14.50
N LEU A 405 -12.68 7.64 14.92
CA LEU A 405 -12.81 7.17 16.30
C LEU A 405 -14.25 7.29 16.82
N VAL A 406 -15.22 7.32 15.92
CA VAL A 406 -16.64 7.37 16.24
C VAL A 406 -17.22 6.00 15.92
N ASP A 407 -17.88 5.37 16.90
CA ASP A 407 -18.65 4.16 16.62
C ASP A 407 -19.96 4.54 15.91
N ASP A 408 -19.99 4.38 14.59
CA ASP A 408 -21.18 4.59 13.76
C ASP A 408 -22.07 3.34 13.69
N GLY A 409 -21.84 2.38 14.59
CA GLY A 409 -22.68 1.21 14.77
C GLY A 409 -22.46 0.10 13.74
N GLY A 410 -21.33 0.12 13.06
CA GLY A 410 -20.98 -0.75 11.95
C GLY A 410 -21.54 -0.25 10.62
N GLU A 411 -21.50 1.07 10.39
CA GLU A 411 -21.82 1.70 9.12
C GLU A 411 -20.58 1.60 8.21
N LEU A 412 -20.53 0.53 7.42
CA LEU A 412 -19.37 0.22 6.56
C LEU A 412 -19.30 1.10 5.30
N GLU A 413 -20.28 1.96 5.08
CA GLU A 413 -20.27 2.88 3.93
C GLU A 413 -19.25 3.99 4.10
N ARG A 414 -18.54 4.31 3.01
CA ARG A 414 -17.55 5.40 2.95
C ARG A 414 -16.41 5.28 3.97
N ASP A 415 -16.14 4.07 4.46
CA ASP A 415 -15.09 3.79 5.44
C ASP A 415 -15.23 4.60 6.75
N ARG A 416 -16.47 4.81 7.23
CA ARG A 416 -16.73 5.30 8.60
C ARG A 416 -16.23 4.27 9.60
N ASP A 417 -16.92 3.14 9.64
CA ASP A 417 -16.44 1.92 10.26
C ASP A 417 -15.71 1.04 9.23
N VAL A 418 -14.82 0.17 9.71
CA VAL A 418 -14.05 -0.76 8.88
C VAL A 418 -14.28 -2.18 9.34
N GLY A 419 -14.95 -2.99 8.51
CA GLY A 419 -15.35 -4.32 8.93
C GLY A 419 -16.07 -5.12 7.85
N PHE A 420 -16.66 -6.22 8.30
CA PHE A 420 -17.42 -7.17 7.47
C PHE A 420 -18.63 -7.68 8.24
N GLY A 421 -19.72 -7.88 7.53
CA GLY A 421 -20.99 -8.35 8.08
C GLY A 421 -22.12 -8.10 7.09
N PRO A 422 -23.31 -8.66 7.37
CA PRO A 422 -24.50 -8.41 6.56
C PRO A 422 -24.84 -6.90 6.59
N PRO A 423 -25.46 -6.37 5.51
CA PRO A 423 -25.83 -4.94 5.44
C PRO A 423 -26.76 -4.54 6.58
N ALA A 424 -26.80 -3.25 6.91
CA ALA A 424 -27.79 -2.75 7.85
C ALA A 424 -29.16 -2.85 7.20
N ILE A 425 -30.13 -3.46 7.89
CA ILE A 425 -31.53 -3.40 7.48
C ILE A 425 -32.00 -1.99 7.84
N GLU A 426 -32.34 -1.18 6.83
CA GLU A 426 -33.05 0.08 7.10
C GLU A 426 -34.41 -0.26 7.76
N PRO A 427 -34.72 0.30 8.93
CA PRO A 427 -35.93 -0.02 9.70
C PRO A 427 -37.24 0.36 9.01
#